data_AF-A0A3D2S6H1-F1
#
_entry.id   AF-A0A3D2S6H1-F1
#
_cell.length_a   1.000
_cell.length_b   1.000
_cell.length_c   1.000
_cell.angle_alpha   90.00
_cell.angle_beta   90.00
_cell.angle_gamma   90.00
#
_symmetry.space_group_name_H-M   'P 1'
#
loop_
_entity.id
_entity.type
_entity.pdbx_description
1 polymer ?
#
loop_
_entity_poly.entity_id
_entity_poly.type
_entity_poly.pdbx_seq_one_letter_code
_entity_poly.pdbx_strand_id
1 'polypeptide(L)'
;MFLLNQVDNTLRLTWQDEIIMDYNFPSDGYRPYWHPLRLPDSPILTMNQPEDHIHHQGMWMAWKMVNNVNFWEQPAPDANPAGYGRIVHQKIQDQSINQNGASFTTENSWIDWLGTKHLSENRTTFVHPPTANNLVIDISFDFQTNDQDVIFDLKRGKPGGGGLFYSGLT
;
A
#
# COMPACT_ATOMS: atom_id res chain seq x y z
N MET A 1 -0.88 14.31 20.47
CA MET A 1 -0.67 12.87 20.71
C MET A 1 -1.27 12.08 19.55
N PHE A 2 -0.81 10.86 19.33
CA PHE A 2 -1.41 9.98 18.33
C PHE A 2 -2.79 9.49 18.75
N LEU A 3 -3.67 9.33 17.76
CA LEU A 3 -4.90 8.56 17.88
C LEU A 3 -5.09 7.75 16.59
N LEU A 4 -5.48 6.48 16.75
CA LEU A 4 -5.69 5.55 15.65
C LEU A 4 -7.12 5.04 15.72
N ASN A 5 -7.91 5.30 14.68
CA ASN A 5 -9.32 4.91 14.61
C ASN A 5 -9.64 4.26 13.27
N GLN A 6 -10.35 3.15 13.31
CA GLN A 6 -10.90 2.57 12.09
C GLN A 6 -12.28 3.17 11.77
N VAL A 7 -12.46 3.58 10.52
CA VAL A 7 -13.74 4.01 9.96
C VAL A 7 -13.91 3.27 8.62
N ASP A 8 -14.87 2.35 8.57
CA ASP A 8 -15.08 1.45 7.43
C ASP A 8 -13.77 0.76 6.99
N ASN A 9 -13.39 0.96 5.72
CA ASN A 9 -12.19 0.42 5.09
C ASN A 9 -10.99 1.37 5.18
N THR A 10 -10.95 2.19 6.22
CA THR A 10 -9.86 3.16 6.48
C THR A 10 -9.41 3.07 7.92
N LEU A 11 -8.09 3.00 8.12
CA LEU A 11 -7.46 3.15 9.42
C LEU A 11 -6.80 4.53 9.46
N ARG A 12 -7.40 5.43 10.23
CA ARG A 12 -7.04 6.84 10.31
C ARG A 12 -6.12 7.12 11.49
N LEU A 13 -4.96 7.69 11.20
CA LEU A 13 -3.98 8.14 12.18
C LEU A 13 -3.99 9.67 12.25
N THR A 14 -4.28 10.19 13.44
CA THR A 14 -4.20 11.62 13.73
C THR A 14 -3.06 11.94 14.70
N TRP A 15 -2.55 13.16 14.63
CA TRP A 15 -1.63 13.76 15.59
C TRP A 15 -2.19 15.09 16.06
N GLN A 16 -2.50 15.22 17.36
CA GLN A 16 -3.16 16.43 17.90
C GLN A 16 -4.47 16.75 17.16
N ASP A 17 -5.32 15.73 16.98
CA ASP A 17 -6.62 15.80 16.30
C ASP A 17 -6.57 16.10 14.79
N GLU A 18 -5.37 16.28 14.23
CA GLU A 18 -5.16 16.44 12.81
C GLU A 18 -4.83 15.12 12.11
N ILE A 19 -5.52 14.81 11.01
CA ILE A 19 -5.19 13.65 10.17
C ILE A 19 -3.80 13.84 9.58
N ILE A 20 -2.87 12.91 9.82
CA ILE A 20 -1.54 12.93 9.19
C ILE A 20 -1.35 11.79 8.19
N MET A 21 -2.10 10.69 8.38
CA MET A 21 -2.04 9.50 7.55
C MET A 21 -3.34 8.71 7.65
N ASP A 22 -3.93 8.36 6.52
CA ASP A 22 -4.95 7.30 6.46
C ASP A 22 -4.36 6.10 5.70
N TYR A 23 -4.54 4.89 6.23
CA TYR A 23 -4.33 3.64 5.52
C TYR A 23 -5.68 3.14 4.99
N ASN A 24 -5.83 3.14 3.68
CA ASN A 24 -7.05 2.77 2.98
C ASN A 24 -6.92 1.35 2.42
N PHE A 25 -7.95 0.53 2.62
CA PHE A 25 -8.00 -0.86 2.20
C PHE A 25 -9.36 -1.20 1.56
N PRO A 26 -9.69 -0.57 0.42
CA PRO A 26 -10.99 -0.78 -0.25
C PRO A 26 -11.21 -2.23 -0.66
N SER A 27 -12.42 -2.74 -0.48
CA SER A 27 -12.81 -4.11 -0.84
C SER A 27 -12.82 -4.35 -2.36
N ASP A 28 -13.06 -3.30 -3.16
CA ASP A 28 -13.10 -3.31 -4.61
C ASP A 28 -11.83 -2.74 -5.27
N GLY A 29 -10.83 -2.32 -4.49
CA GLY A 29 -9.58 -1.79 -5.02
C GLY A 29 -8.53 -2.85 -5.36
N TYR A 30 -7.45 -2.42 -6.00
CA TYR A 30 -6.35 -3.30 -6.39
C TYR A 30 -5.31 -3.51 -5.30
N ARG A 31 -5.23 -2.59 -4.34
CA ARG A 31 -4.24 -2.61 -3.26
C ARG A 31 -4.61 -1.66 -2.13
N PRO A 32 -4.09 -1.89 -0.91
CA PRO A 32 -4.10 -0.89 0.14
C PRO A 32 -3.07 0.21 -0.15
N TYR A 33 -3.34 1.41 0.33
CA TYR A 33 -2.51 2.59 0.12
C TYR A 33 -2.62 3.59 1.27
N TRP A 34 -1.63 4.45 1.41
CA TRP A 34 -1.63 5.54 2.39
C TRP A 34 -1.93 6.88 1.71
N HIS A 35 -3.05 7.48 2.07
CA HIS A 35 -3.48 8.80 1.61
C HIS A 35 -4.63 9.32 2.48
N PRO A 36 -4.60 10.59 2.96
CA PRO A 36 -3.55 11.58 2.73
C PRO A 36 -2.26 11.23 3.49
N LEU A 37 -1.12 11.77 3.06
CA LEU A 37 0.07 11.91 3.89
C LEU A 37 0.36 13.40 4.05
N ARG A 38 0.54 13.88 5.28
CA ARG A 38 0.92 15.27 5.55
C ARG A 38 1.63 15.43 6.89
N LEU A 39 2.35 16.54 7.03
CA LEU A 39 2.79 17.02 8.33
C LEU A 39 1.61 17.69 9.06
N PRO A 40 1.68 17.80 10.39
CA PRO A 40 0.78 18.70 11.12
C PRO A 40 0.83 20.11 10.53
N ASP A 41 -0.32 20.79 10.45
CA ASP A 41 -0.44 22.14 9.89
C ASP A 41 0.05 22.30 8.41
N SER A 42 0.26 21.21 7.67
CA SER A 42 0.68 21.28 6.26
C SER A 42 -0.41 20.89 5.27
N PRO A 43 -0.28 21.29 3.98
CA PRO A 43 -1.03 20.68 2.89
C PRO A 43 -0.74 19.17 2.77
N ILE A 44 -1.61 18.48 2.04
CA ILE A 44 -1.43 17.07 1.69
C ILE A 44 -0.27 16.93 0.70
N LEU A 45 0.64 15.98 0.97
CA LEU A 45 1.83 15.70 0.17
C LEU A 45 1.59 14.67 -0.94
N THR A 46 0.54 13.86 -0.83
CA THR A 46 0.20 12.81 -1.80
C THR A 46 -1.08 13.11 -2.55
N MET A 47 -1.23 12.59 -3.76
CA MET A 47 -2.47 12.66 -4.54
C MET A 47 -3.14 11.29 -4.59
N ASN A 48 -4.46 11.25 -4.71
CA ASN A 48 -5.21 10.02 -4.92
C ASN A 48 -6.08 10.17 -6.17
N GLN A 49 -5.83 9.34 -7.17
CA GLN A 49 -6.50 9.28 -8.45
C GLN A 49 -6.60 10.64 -9.16
N PRO A 50 -5.48 11.32 -9.45
CA PRO A 50 -5.48 12.50 -10.30
C PRO A 50 -6.08 12.18 -11.68
N GLU A 51 -6.66 13.19 -12.33
CA GLU A 51 -7.39 13.06 -13.59
C GLU A 51 -6.58 12.39 -14.71
N ASP A 52 -5.28 12.70 -14.79
CA ASP A 52 -4.37 12.16 -15.80
C ASP A 52 -3.78 10.78 -15.44
N HIS A 53 -3.92 10.34 -14.18
CA HIS A 53 -3.40 9.07 -13.68
C HIS A 53 -4.32 8.47 -12.60
N ILE A 54 -5.54 8.07 -12.98
CA ILE A 54 -6.57 7.52 -12.08
C ILE A 54 -6.13 6.27 -11.27
N HIS A 55 -5.03 5.64 -11.67
CA HIS A 55 -4.45 4.48 -10.99
C HIS A 55 -3.45 4.88 -9.88
N HIS A 56 -3.04 6.14 -9.79
CA HIS A 56 -2.09 6.62 -8.79
C HIS A 56 -2.80 6.80 -7.44
N GLN A 57 -2.40 6.08 -6.40
CA GLN A 57 -3.07 6.07 -5.09
C GLN A 57 -2.10 6.38 -3.96
N GLY A 58 -1.88 7.66 -3.69
CA GLY A 58 -0.99 8.13 -2.64
C GLY A 58 0.35 7.41 -2.60
N MET A 59 0.72 6.92 -1.42
CA MET A 59 1.81 5.96 -1.28
C MET A 59 1.21 4.55 -1.31
N TRP A 60 1.76 3.65 -2.13
CA TRP A 60 1.45 2.22 -2.09
C TRP A 60 2.71 1.41 -2.33
N MET A 61 2.69 0.15 -1.92
CA MET A 61 3.84 -0.74 -2.00
C MET A 61 3.42 -2.08 -2.59
N ALA A 62 4.16 -2.52 -3.61
CA ALA A 62 4.07 -3.82 -4.23
C ALA A 62 5.41 -4.18 -4.89
N TRP A 63 5.67 -5.47 -5.03
CA TRP A 63 6.66 -6.01 -5.93
C TRP A 63 6.00 -6.17 -7.29
N LYS A 64 6.63 -5.70 -8.37
CA LYS A 64 5.92 -5.60 -9.66
C LYS A 64 5.44 -6.95 -10.18
N MET A 65 6.35 -7.91 -10.30
CA MET A 65 6.04 -9.21 -10.90
C MET A 65 6.23 -10.34 -9.88
N VAL A 66 5.15 -11.02 -9.53
CA VAL A 66 5.18 -12.21 -8.66
C VAL A 66 4.55 -13.37 -9.42
N ASN A 67 5.29 -14.49 -9.61
CA ASN A 67 4.83 -15.65 -10.39
C ASN A 67 4.25 -15.27 -11.77
N ASN A 68 4.91 -14.33 -12.47
CA ASN A 68 4.49 -13.79 -13.76
C ASN A 68 3.15 -13.02 -13.75
N VAL A 69 2.68 -12.59 -12.57
CA VAL A 69 1.51 -11.73 -12.38
C VAL A 69 1.95 -10.32 -11.97
N ASN A 70 1.33 -9.30 -12.56
CA ASN A 70 1.63 -7.89 -12.29
C ASN A 70 0.78 -7.35 -11.13
N PHE A 71 1.43 -7.03 -10.01
CA PHE A 71 0.78 -6.47 -8.80
C PHE A 71 1.04 -4.96 -8.61
N TRP A 72 1.87 -4.35 -9.47
CA TRP A 72 2.17 -2.91 -9.40
C TRP A 72 1.13 -2.06 -10.11
N GLU A 73 0.76 -2.50 -11.32
CA GLU A 73 -0.18 -1.83 -12.20
C GLU A 73 -1.58 -2.43 -12.01
N GLN A 74 -2.57 -1.75 -12.56
CA GLN A 74 -3.94 -2.25 -12.65
C GLN A 74 -4.43 -2.05 -14.10
N PRO A 75 -5.38 -2.87 -14.58
CA PRO A 75 -5.97 -2.66 -15.88
C PRO A 75 -6.69 -1.31 -15.93
N ALA A 76 -6.76 -0.73 -17.14
CA ALA A 76 -7.62 0.41 -17.40
C ALA A 76 -9.09 0.08 -17.07
N PRO A 77 -9.94 1.08 -16.78
CA PRO A 77 -11.36 0.86 -16.61
C PRO A 77 -11.93 0.03 -17.77
N ASP A 78 -12.75 -0.97 -17.45
CA ASP A 78 -13.40 -1.89 -18.39
C ASP A 78 -12.47 -2.77 -19.25
N ALA A 79 -11.16 -2.75 -19.01
CA ALA A 79 -10.21 -3.63 -19.69
C ALA A 79 -10.17 -5.03 -19.07
N ASN A 80 -9.65 -6.00 -19.85
CA ASN A 80 -9.44 -7.37 -19.38
C ASN A 80 -8.41 -7.41 -18.24
N PRO A 81 -8.74 -7.96 -17.06
CA PRO A 81 -7.83 -8.03 -15.91
C PRO A 81 -6.74 -9.11 -16.07
N ALA A 82 -6.76 -9.92 -17.13
CA ALA A 82 -5.76 -10.96 -17.36
C ALA A 82 -4.33 -10.42 -17.27
N GLY A 83 -3.49 -11.07 -16.47
CA GLY A 83 -2.12 -10.65 -16.19
C GLY A 83 -1.96 -9.81 -14.92
N TYR A 84 -3.03 -9.22 -14.39
CA TYR A 84 -2.98 -8.33 -13.22
C TYR A 84 -3.43 -9.03 -11.93
N GLY A 85 -2.76 -8.71 -10.84
CA GLY A 85 -3.07 -9.17 -9.50
C GLY A 85 -3.59 -8.04 -8.61
N ARG A 86 -4.15 -8.43 -7.47
CA ARG A 86 -4.62 -7.55 -6.40
C ARG A 86 -3.93 -7.93 -5.10
N ILE A 87 -3.52 -6.92 -4.34
CA ILE A 87 -3.13 -7.07 -2.93
C ILE A 87 -4.40 -6.81 -2.12
N VAL A 88 -4.97 -7.85 -1.52
CA VAL A 88 -6.27 -7.79 -0.86
C VAL A 88 -6.06 -7.81 0.64
N HIS A 89 -6.43 -6.71 1.31
CA HIS A 89 -6.45 -6.65 2.76
C HIS A 89 -7.40 -7.73 3.33
N GLN A 90 -6.91 -8.48 4.31
CA GLN A 90 -7.68 -9.52 4.99
C GLN A 90 -8.15 -9.05 6.36
N LYS A 91 -7.23 -8.49 7.17
CA LYS A 91 -7.51 -7.95 8.50
C LYS A 91 -6.38 -7.08 9.02
N ILE A 92 -6.71 -6.26 10.01
CA ILE A 92 -5.73 -5.65 10.91
C ILE A 92 -5.44 -6.67 12.02
N GLN A 93 -4.18 -7.09 12.15
CA GLN A 93 -3.74 -8.08 13.13
C GLN A 93 -3.42 -7.45 14.49
N ASP A 94 -2.77 -6.30 14.49
CA ASP A 94 -2.33 -5.61 15.71
C ASP A 94 -2.30 -4.09 15.49
N GLN A 95 -2.45 -3.34 16.59
CA GLN A 95 -2.40 -1.89 16.65
C GLN A 95 -1.79 -1.46 17.99
N SER A 96 -0.84 -0.53 17.97
CA SER A 96 -0.21 -0.01 19.18
C SER A 96 0.07 1.49 19.07
N ILE A 97 -0.09 2.20 20.19
CA ILE A 97 0.36 3.58 20.34
C ILE A 97 1.13 3.66 21.64
N ASN A 98 2.35 4.19 21.57
CA ASN A 98 3.15 4.50 22.73
C ASN A 98 4.00 5.76 22.48
N GLN A 99 4.88 6.10 23.44
CA GLN A 99 5.72 7.30 23.36
C GLN A 99 6.67 7.33 22.16
N ASN A 100 6.99 6.17 21.56
CA ASN A 100 7.90 6.06 20.42
C ASN A 100 7.17 6.18 19.08
N GLY A 101 5.84 6.04 19.03
CA GLY A 101 5.12 6.03 17.76
C GLY A 101 3.75 5.37 17.80
N ALA A 102 3.12 5.33 16.62
CA ALA A 102 1.94 4.54 16.35
C ALA A 102 2.28 3.43 15.35
N SER A 103 1.78 2.23 15.57
CA SER A 103 1.99 1.09 14.68
C SER A 103 0.72 0.31 14.43
N PHE A 104 0.67 -0.33 13.26
CA PHE A 104 -0.33 -1.33 12.97
C PHE A 104 0.23 -2.37 12.00
N THR A 105 -0.27 -3.60 12.13
CA THR A 105 0.09 -4.73 11.27
C THR A 105 -1.15 -5.20 10.53
N THR A 106 -1.03 -5.41 9.23
CA THR A 106 -2.11 -5.90 8.36
C THR A 106 -1.72 -7.20 7.70
N GLU A 107 -2.69 -8.08 7.54
CA GLU A 107 -2.56 -9.27 6.70
C GLU A 107 -3.14 -8.98 5.33
N ASN A 108 -2.38 -9.29 4.28
CA ASN A 108 -2.78 -9.10 2.90
C ASN A 108 -2.56 -10.38 2.09
N SER A 109 -3.42 -10.65 1.11
CA SER A 109 -3.31 -11.76 0.18
C SER A 109 -3.05 -11.26 -1.23
N TRP A 110 -2.09 -11.87 -1.93
CA TRP A 110 -1.73 -11.50 -3.29
C TRP A 110 -2.43 -12.46 -4.24
N ILE A 111 -3.49 -11.98 -4.89
CA ILE A 111 -4.43 -12.80 -5.66
C ILE A 111 -4.41 -12.39 -7.13
N ASP A 112 -4.31 -13.34 -8.05
CA ASP A 112 -4.37 -13.08 -9.49
C ASP A 112 -5.81 -12.88 -10.01
N TRP A 113 -5.94 -12.59 -11.31
CA TRP A 113 -7.22 -12.42 -11.99
C TRP A 113 -8.07 -13.70 -12.07
N LEU A 114 -7.51 -14.87 -11.76
CA LEU A 114 -8.21 -16.16 -11.70
C LEU A 114 -8.68 -16.50 -10.28
N GLY A 115 -8.30 -15.70 -9.27
CA GLY A 115 -8.56 -15.97 -7.87
C GLY A 115 -7.50 -16.83 -7.18
N THR A 116 -6.38 -17.10 -7.84
CA THR A 116 -5.26 -17.85 -7.27
C THR A 116 -4.46 -16.97 -6.32
N LYS A 117 -4.29 -17.43 -5.07
CA LYS A 117 -3.41 -16.78 -4.10
C LYS A 117 -1.96 -17.20 -4.33
N HIS A 118 -1.09 -16.23 -4.58
CA HIS A 118 0.34 -16.44 -4.80
C HIS A 118 1.15 -16.41 -3.52
N LEU A 119 0.86 -15.48 -2.62
CA LEU A 119 1.51 -15.37 -1.32
C LEU A 119 0.60 -14.64 -0.31
N SER A 120 0.92 -14.79 0.96
CA SER A 120 0.40 -13.98 2.06
C SER A 120 1.48 -12.97 2.51
N GLU A 121 1.04 -11.80 2.95
CA GLU A 121 1.91 -10.70 3.40
C GLU A 121 1.42 -10.21 4.76
N ASN A 122 2.31 -10.20 5.76
CA ASN A 122 2.12 -9.35 6.92
C ASN A 122 2.89 -8.04 6.68
N ARG A 123 2.17 -6.91 6.76
CA ARG A 123 2.72 -5.58 6.56
C ARG A 123 2.60 -4.78 7.84
N THR A 124 3.73 -4.39 8.40
CA THR A 124 3.79 -3.52 9.59
C THR A 124 4.12 -2.11 9.15
N THR A 125 3.26 -1.16 9.52
CA THR A 125 3.52 0.27 9.39
C THR A 125 3.84 0.83 10.77
N PHE A 126 4.97 1.51 10.91
CA PHE A 126 5.32 2.24 12.13
C PHE A 126 5.50 3.71 11.78
N VAL A 127 4.81 4.59 12.50
CA VAL A 127 4.88 6.04 12.32
C VAL A 127 5.49 6.68 13.55
N HIS A 128 6.63 7.33 13.36
CA HIS A 128 7.30 8.09 14.41
C HIS A 128 6.54 9.39 14.70
N PRO A 129 6.58 9.92 15.94
CA PRO A 129 6.02 11.23 16.27
C PRO A 129 6.46 12.29 15.24
N PRO A 130 5.53 12.95 14.53
CA PRO A 130 5.91 13.94 13.54
C PRO A 130 6.54 15.16 14.22
N THR A 131 7.41 15.83 13.47
CA THR A 131 7.89 17.17 13.83
C THR A 131 7.26 18.19 12.88
N ALA A 132 7.60 19.48 13.06
CA ALA A 132 7.20 20.52 12.11
C ALA A 132 7.76 20.32 10.68
N ASN A 133 8.83 19.52 10.52
CA ASN A 133 9.55 19.39 9.24
C ASN A 133 9.63 17.94 8.72
N ASN A 134 9.23 16.95 9.52
CA ASN A 134 9.49 15.54 9.23
C ASN A 134 8.29 14.66 9.60
N LEU A 135 7.93 13.76 8.68
CA LEU A 135 7.12 12.58 8.95
C LEU A 135 7.97 11.38 8.56
N VAL A 136 8.24 10.49 9.51
CA VAL A 136 9.03 9.28 9.27
C VAL A 136 8.12 8.08 9.43
N ILE A 137 8.07 7.24 8.40
CA ILE A 137 7.24 6.04 8.33
C ILE A 137 8.16 4.87 7.96
N ASP A 138 8.23 3.89 8.84
CA ASP A 138 8.89 2.61 8.56
C ASP A 138 7.84 1.60 8.09
N ILE A 139 8.17 0.86 7.04
CA ILE A 139 7.30 -0.19 6.49
C ILE A 139 8.10 -1.49 6.41
N SER A 140 7.62 -2.51 7.11
CA SER A 140 8.18 -3.87 7.06
C SER A 140 7.22 -4.82 6.36
N PHE A 141 7.80 -5.76 5.61
CA PHE A 141 7.08 -6.78 4.85
C PHE A 141 7.59 -8.15 5.24
N ASP A 142 6.69 -9.02 5.70
CA ASP A 142 6.95 -10.43 5.93
C ASP A 142 6.10 -11.25 4.96
N PHE A 143 6.76 -11.83 3.95
CA PHE A 143 6.10 -12.65 2.94
C PHE A 143 6.11 -14.12 3.35
N GLN A 144 4.94 -14.75 3.23
CA GLN A 144 4.75 -16.18 3.46
C GLN A 144 4.33 -16.82 2.14
N THR A 145 5.10 -17.81 1.70
CA THR A 145 4.76 -18.61 0.53
C THR A 145 3.58 -19.52 0.88
N ASN A 146 2.80 -19.89 -0.14
CA ASN A 146 1.87 -21.02 -0.02
C ASN A 146 2.61 -22.32 -0.33
N ASP A 147 1.89 -23.41 -0.63
CA ASP A 147 2.44 -24.72 -1.03
C ASP A 147 3.11 -24.71 -2.42
N GLN A 148 3.48 -23.55 -2.95
CA GLN A 148 4.07 -23.34 -4.28
C GLN A 148 5.21 -22.34 -4.18
N ASP A 149 6.17 -22.46 -5.11
CA ASP A 149 7.27 -21.51 -5.22
C ASP A 149 6.75 -20.08 -5.50
N VAL A 150 7.41 -19.11 -4.87
CA VAL A 150 7.17 -17.68 -5.10
C VAL A 150 8.40 -17.09 -5.77
N ILE A 151 8.21 -16.61 -7.00
CA ILE A 151 9.22 -15.96 -7.81
C ILE A 151 8.95 -14.47 -7.82
N PHE A 152 9.82 -13.72 -7.15
CA PHE A 152 9.90 -12.27 -7.25
C PHE A 152 10.77 -11.89 -8.45
N ASP A 153 10.13 -11.51 -9.57
CA ASP A 153 10.84 -11.23 -10.81
C ASP A 153 11.21 -9.74 -10.92
N LEU A 154 12.44 -9.46 -11.36
CA LEU A 154 12.97 -8.13 -11.64
C LEU A 154 12.62 -7.61 -13.04
N LYS A 155 11.68 -8.24 -13.75
CA LYS A 155 11.13 -7.75 -15.02
C LYS A 155 10.46 -6.39 -14.84
N ARG A 156 11.28 -5.34 -14.92
CA ARG A 156 10.87 -3.93 -14.86
C ARG A 156 10.51 -3.34 -16.24
N GLY A 157 10.68 -4.12 -17.32
CA GLY A 157 10.62 -3.63 -18.72
C GLY A 157 11.99 -3.12 -19.21
N LYS A 158 12.07 -2.66 -20.47
CA LYS A 158 13.30 -2.05 -21.02
C LYS A 158 13.40 -0.58 -20.60
N PRO A 159 14.53 -0.14 -20.00
CA PRO A 159 14.78 1.28 -19.76
C PRO A 159 14.66 2.11 -21.04
N GLY A 160 13.94 3.25 -20.95
CA GLY A 160 13.84 4.23 -22.02
C GLY A 160 12.75 3.97 -23.08
N GLY A 161 12.00 2.87 -23.01
CA GLY A 161 10.83 2.66 -23.86
C GLY A 161 9.53 3.02 -23.13
N GLY A 162 8.89 4.13 -23.50
CA GLY A 162 7.55 4.50 -23.02
C GLY A 162 7.47 5.26 -21.69
N GLY A 163 8.61 5.57 -21.06
CA GLY A 163 8.65 6.27 -19.77
C GLY A 163 8.08 5.43 -18.62
N LEU A 164 8.05 5.98 -17.42
CA LEU A 164 7.26 5.47 -16.28
C LEU A 164 7.87 4.27 -15.51
N PHE A 165 9.08 4.42 -14.99
CA PHE A 165 9.45 3.70 -13.76
C PHE A 165 8.81 4.43 -12.57
N TYR A 166 7.59 4.05 -12.19
CA TYR A 166 7.10 4.33 -10.85
C TYR A 166 7.65 3.24 -9.92
N SER A 167 8.36 3.68 -8.89
CA SER A 167 9.15 2.84 -7.99
C SER A 167 8.26 1.96 -7.11
N GLY A 168 8.27 0.65 -7.34
CA GLY A 168 7.86 -0.36 -6.37
C GLY A 168 9.03 -0.96 -5.61
N LEU A 169 8.77 -2.00 -4.81
CA LEU A 169 9.83 -2.86 -4.32
C LEU A 169 10.44 -3.56 -5.54
N THR A 170 11.74 -3.38 -5.71
CA THR A 170 12.49 -3.93 -6.84
C THR A 170 13.84 -4.45 -6.40
#